data_AF-A0A951RXP5-F1
#
_entry.id   AF-A0A951RXP5-F1
#
_cell.length_a   1.000
_cell.length_b   1.000
_cell.length_c   1.000
_cell.angle_alpha   90.00
_cell.angle_beta   90.00
_cell.angle_gamma   90.00
#
_symmetry.space_group_name_H-M   'P 1'
#
loop_
_entity.id
_entity.type
_entity.pdbx_description
1 polymer ?
#
loop_
_entity_poly.entity_id
_entity_poly.type
_entity_poly.pdbx_seq_one_letter_code
_entity_poly.pdbx_strand_id
1 'polypeptide(L)' 'MNSNYQLPGKFEIGTDFNGNLRQRTTTFDSNNNLYLWNAYVEKRFLKEENLSLRFSFFDILDQNKGYDRYE' A
#
# COMPACT_ATOMS: atom_id res chain seq x y z
N MET A 1 6.92 4.73 3.71
CA MET A 1 7.24 5.74 2.69
C MET A 1 5.98 6.02 1.93
N ASN A 2 5.47 7.25 2.03
CA ASN A 2 4.28 7.69 1.31
C ASN A 2 4.71 8.66 0.21
N SER A 3 4.23 8.48 -1.02
CA SER A 3 4.56 9.35 -2.14
C SER A 3 3.37 9.48 -3.07
N ASN A 4 3.17 10.67 -3.63
CA ASN A 4 2.18 10.91 -4.67
C ASN A 4 2.77 11.77 -5.78
N TYR A 5 2.17 11.67 -6.97
CA TYR A 5 2.56 12.44 -8.13
C TYR A 5 1.32 12.86 -8.93
N GLN A 6 1.26 14.14 -9.26
CA GLN A 6 0.19 14.71 -10.06
C GLN A 6 0.58 14.69 -11.54
N LEU A 7 -0.32 14.17 -12.36
CA LEU A 7 -0.19 14.06 -13.79
C LEU A 7 -1.06 15.09 -14.50
N PRO A 8 -0.70 15.48 -15.74
CA PRO A 8 -1.54 16.33 -16.57
C PRO A 8 -2.98 15.82 -16.66
N GLY A 9 -3.92 16.76 -16.78
CA GLY A 9 -5.33 16.43 -16.88
C GLY A 9 -5.95 15.99 -15.55
N LYS A 10 -5.48 16.48 -14.39
CA LYS A 10 -6.10 16.24 -13.08
C LYS A 10 -6.10 14.78 -12.63
N PHE A 11 -5.08 14.04 -13.02
CA PHE A 11 -4.82 12.70 -12.52
C PHE A 11 -3.81 12.75 -11.39
N GLU A 12 -3.96 11.88 -10.40
CA GLU A 12 -3.01 11.72 -9.30
C GLU A 12 -2.78 10.23 -9.08
N ILE A 13 -1.52 9.85 -8.88
CA ILE A 13 -1.14 8.50 -8.50
C ILE A 13 -0.44 8.60 -7.15
N GLY A 14 -0.80 7.73 -6.21
CA GLY A 14 -0.14 7.63 -4.93
C GLY A 14 0.25 6.21 -4.59
N THR A 15 1.34 6.09 -3.84
CA THR A 15 1.87 4.82 -3.34
C THR A 15 2.28 4.98 -1.89
N ASP A 16 2.01 3.93 -1.10
CA ASP A 16 2.43 3.81 0.28
C ASP A 16 3.14 2.47 0.45
N PHE A 17 4.41 2.51 0.81
CA PHE A 17 5.24 1.34 1.05
C PHE A 17 5.71 1.30 2.50
N ASN A 18 5.38 0.25 3.23
CA ASN A 18 5.81 0.03 4.61
C ASN A 18 6.60 -1.28 4.70
N GLY A 19 7.86 -1.19 5.11
CA GLY A 19 8.71 -2.36 5.37
C GLY A 19 8.99 -2.48 6.86
N ASN A 20 8.69 -3.63 7.44
CA ASN A 20 9.04 -3.99 8.80
C ASN A 20 10.01 -5.17 8.75
N LEU A 21 11.30 -4.88 8.94
CA LEU A 21 12.32 -5.90 9.09
C LEU A 21 12.26 -6.43 10.52
N ARG A 22 12.01 -7.73 10.68
CA ARG A 22 11.90 -8.36 11.99
C ARG A 22 13.10 -9.26 12.23
N GLN A 23 13.65 -9.18 13.44
CA GLN A 23 14.76 -10.04 13.85
C GLN A 23 14.28 -11.49 13.92
N ARG A 24 15.08 -12.41 13.35
CA ARG A 24 14.88 -13.85 13.52
C ARG A 24 15.09 -14.20 15.00
N THR A 25 14.12 -14.86 15.61
CA THR A 25 14.23 -15.35 17.00
C THR A 25 14.01 -16.85 16.99
N THR A 26 14.46 -17.57 18.03
CA THR A 26 14.33 -19.04 18.13
C THR A 26 12.89 -19.54 18.04
N THR A 27 11.90 -18.69 18.35
CA THR A 27 10.46 -18.97 18.22
C THR A 27 9.90 -18.69 16.82
N PHE A 28 10.60 -17.89 16.00
CA PHE A 28 10.20 -17.52 14.64
C PHE A 28 11.35 -17.82 13.68
N ASP A 29 11.47 -19.09 13.28
CA ASP A 29 12.60 -19.56 12.47
C ASP A 29 12.44 -19.22 10.97
N SER A 30 11.23 -18.83 10.55
CA SER A 30 10.92 -18.32 9.21
C SER A 30 11.12 -16.80 9.11
N ASN A 31 11.56 -16.33 7.93
CA ASN A 31 11.63 -14.90 7.63
C ASN A 31 10.24 -14.25 7.75
N ASN A 32 10.12 -13.26 8.64
CA ASN A 32 8.89 -12.57 9.02
C ASN A 32 8.97 -11.08 8.65
N ASN A 33 9.76 -10.74 7.64
CA ASN A 33 9.79 -9.37 7.13
C ASN A 33 8.45 -9.07 6.46
N LEU A 34 7.76 -8.04 6.95
CA LEU A 34 6.47 -7.61 6.43
C LEU A 34 6.68 -6.43 5.49
N TYR A 35 6.33 -6.60 4.22
CA TYR A 35 6.34 -5.52 3.23
C TYR A 35 4.91 -5.25 2.76
N LEU A 36 4.31 -4.17 3.28
CA LEU A 36 2.98 -3.72 2.86
C LEU A 36 3.12 -2.68 1.76
N TRP A 37 2.43 -2.89 0.66
CA TRP A 37 2.36 -1.94 -0.44
C TRP A 37 0.90 -1.66 -0.80
N ASN A 38 0.52 -0.40 -0.67
CA ASN A 38 -0.78 0.11 -1.08
C ASN A 38 -0.56 1.17 -2.17
N ALA A 39 -1.52 1.31 -3.07
CA ALA A 39 -1.48 2.33 -4.11
C ALA A 39 -2.89 2.85 -4.42
N TYR A 40 -2.97 4.01 -5.05
CA TYR A 40 -4.21 4.50 -5.63
C TYR A 40 -3.96 5.29 -6.91
N VAL A 41 -5.01 5.37 -7.72
CA VAL A 41 -5.12 6.30 -8.85
C VAL A 41 -6.38 7.11 -8.67
N GLU A 42 -6.27 8.43 -8.74
CA GLU A 42 -7.38 9.36 -8.62
C GLU A 42 -7.52 10.21 -9.88
N LYS A 43 -8.76 10.51 -10.24
CA LYS A 43 -9.14 11.49 -11.24
C LYS A 43 -10.05 12.53 -10.60
N ARG A 44 -9.69 13.81 -10.70
CA ARG A 44 -10.56 14.93 -10.30
C ARG A 44 -11.34 15.46 -11.50
N PHE A 45 -12.59 15.82 -11.24
CA PHE A 45 -13.57 16.35 -12.18
C PHE A 45 -13.99 17.76 -11.77
N LEU A 46 -14.70 18.44 -12.67
CA LEU A 46 -15.18 19.81 -12.48
C LEU A 46 -14.05 20.84 -12.43
N LYS A 47 -14.39 22.11 -12.65
CA LYS A 47 -13.42 23.21 -12.68
C LYS A 47 -12.77 23.41 -11.31
N GLU A 48 -13.57 23.29 -10.25
CA GLU A 48 -13.18 23.44 -8.85
C GLU A 48 -12.59 22.17 -8.23
N GLU A 49 -12.53 21.04 -8.97
CA GLU A 49 -11.95 19.78 -8.48
C GLU A 49 -12.66 19.19 -7.25
N ASN A 50 -13.90 19.60 -7.04
CA ASN A 50 -14.75 19.21 -5.92
C ASN A 50 -15.43 17.84 -6.08
N LEU A 51 -15.26 17.19 -7.22
CA LEU A 51 -15.67 15.80 -7.45
C LEU A 51 -14.45 14.98 -7.87
N SER A 52 -14.19 13.88 -7.19
CA SER A 52 -13.10 12.96 -7.56
C SER A 52 -13.56 11.52 -7.57
N LEU A 53 -12.88 10.71 -8.38
CA LEU A 53 -13.03 9.27 -8.42
C LEU A 53 -11.67 8.64 -8.17
N ARG A 54 -11.58 7.80 -7.13
CA ARG A 54 -10.35 7.16 -6.70
C ARG A 54 -10.50 5.65 -6.73
N PHE A 55 -9.57 4.98 -7.39
CA PHE A 55 -9.37 3.54 -7.32
C PHE A 55 -8.20 3.25 -6.39
N SER A 56 -8.43 2.43 -5.38
CA SER A 56 -7.42 2.06 -4.38
C SER A 56 -7.12 0.57 -4.44
N PHE A 57 -5.84 0.23 -4.34
CA PHE A 57 -5.30 -1.12 -4.32
C PHE A 57 -4.60 -1.33 -2.97
N PHE A 58 -5.12 -2.25 -2.17
CA PHE A 58 -4.60 -2.55 -0.84
C PHE A 58 -3.92 -3.91 -0.82
N ASP A 59 -2.84 -4.02 -0.04
CA ASP A 59 -2.04 -5.22 0.14
C ASP A 59 -1.61 -5.87 -1.19
N ILE A 60 -1.00 -5.08 -2.07
CA ILE A 60 -0.61 -5.51 -3.44
C ILE A 60 0.34 -6.71 -3.41
N LEU A 61 1.12 -6.86 -2.34
CA LEU A 61 2.10 -7.94 -2.17
C LEU A 61 1.52 -9.17 -1.44
N ASP A 62 0.24 -9.14 -1.05
CA ASP A 62 -0.44 -10.22 -0.32
C ASP A 62 0.35 -10.65 0.93
N GLN A 63 0.82 -9.66 1.69
CA GLN A 63 1.68 -9.86 2.86
C GLN A 63 0.93 -9.67 4.18
N ASN A 64 -0.30 -9.17 4.16
CA ASN A 64 -1.12 -9.01 5.36
C ASN A 64 -1.76 -10.34 5.82
N LYS A 65 -0.95 -11.40 5.87
CA LYS A 65 -1.36 -12.72 6.36
C LYS A 65 -1.05 -12.81 7.85
N GLY A 66 -2.07 -13.18 8.64
CA GLY A 66 -1.86 -13.58 10.02
C GLY A 66 -1.03 -14.87 10.08
N TYR A 67 -0.27 -15.08 11.15
CA TYR A 67 0.39 -16.37 11.35
C TYR A 67 -0.65 -17.47 11.53
N ASP A 68 -0.53 -18.54 10.76
CA ASP A 68 -1.27 -19.77 11.02
C ASP A 68 -0.82 -20.35 12.37
N ARG A 69 -1.79 -20.59 13.27
CA ARG A 69 -1.58 -21.11 14.64
C ARG A 69 -1.88 -22.60 14.79
N TYR A 70 -1.77 -23.38 13.70
CA TYR A 70 -2.02 -24.82 13.75
C TYR A 70 -0.86 -25.57 13.09
N GLU A 71 0.01 -26.14 13.93
CA GLU A 71 0.77 -27.37 13.65
C GLU A 71 0.16 -28.52 14.46
#